data_AF-A0A0T5ZRU1-F1
#
_entry.id   AF-A0A0T5ZRU1-F1
#
_cell.length_a   1.000
_cell.length_b   1.000
_cell.length_c   1.000
_cell.angle_alpha   90.00
_cell.angle_beta   90.00
_cell.angle_gamma   90.00
#
_symmetry.space_group_name_H-M   'P 1'
#
loop_
_entity.id
_entity.type
_entity.pdbx_description
1 polymer ?
#
loop_
_entity_poly.entity_id
_entity_poly.type
_entity_poly.pdbx_seq_one_letter_code
_entity_poly.pdbx_strand_id
1 'polypeptide(L)' 'MATVTKRIKIGTCTLLLPLHNPVQVAEDATIVDNISNGRFILGIGMGYNKEEFDGVKIFFESWI' A
#
# COMPACT_ATOMS: atom_id res chain seq x y z
N MET A 1 -11.81 -2.85 8.88
CA MET A 1 -12.80 -2.41 7.86
C MET A 1 -13.28 -3.54 6.95
N ALA A 2 -12.38 -4.39 6.40
CA ALA A 2 -12.75 -5.50 5.51
C ALA A 2 -13.79 -6.46 6.10
N THR A 3 -13.61 -6.85 7.36
CA THR A 3 -14.45 -7.85 8.05
C THR A 3 -15.85 -7.34 8.41
N VAL A 4 -15.99 -6.03 8.67
CA VAL A 4 -17.23 -5.41 9.16
C VAL A 4 -18.15 -4.92 8.02
N THR A 5 -17.72 -5.04 6.77
CA THR A 5 -18.49 -4.70 5.57
C THR A 5 -18.63 -5.92 4.66
N LYS A 6 -19.70 -5.98 3.87
CA LYS A 6 -19.98 -7.14 2.99
C LYS A 6 -20.08 -6.83 1.49
N ARG A 7 -20.21 -5.56 1.11
CA ARG A 7 -20.48 -5.16 -0.29
C ARG A 7 -19.55 -4.09 -0.84
N ILE A 8 -19.23 -3.07 -0.04
CA ILE A 8 -18.44 -1.94 -0.50
C ILE A 8 -17.00 -2.36 -0.82
N LYS A 9 -16.40 -1.80 -1.87
CA LYS A 9 -14.97 -1.95 -2.14
C LYS A 9 -14.17 -1.13 -1.13
N ILE A 10 -12.98 -1.60 -0.80
CA ILE A 10 -12.08 -0.93 0.15
C ILE A 10 -10.70 -0.86 -0.49
N GLY A 11 -9.96 0.20 -0.24
CA GLY A 11 -8.63 0.34 -0.81
C GLY A 11 -7.75 1.34 -0.10
N THR A 12 -6.48 1.33 -0.47
CA THR A 12 -5.47 2.29 -0.01
C THR A 12 -5.51 3.55 -0.89
N CYS A 13 -5.34 4.72 -0.28
CA CYS A 13 -5.31 6.01 -0.98
C CYS A 13 -4.19 6.89 -0.39
N THR A 14 -2.91 6.58 -0.57
CA THR A 14 -2.26 5.52 -1.36
C THR A 14 -1.16 4.85 -0.53
N LEU A 15 -0.73 3.63 -0.86
CA LEU A 15 0.41 2.98 -0.21
C LEU A 15 1.71 3.39 -0.92
N LEU A 16 2.67 3.95 -0.20
CA LEU A 16 3.96 4.35 -0.75
C LEU A 16 4.89 3.14 -0.86
N LEU A 17 4.79 2.41 -1.98
CA LEU A 17 5.48 1.13 -2.15
C LEU A 17 7.01 1.21 -1.92
N PRO A 18 7.73 2.27 -2.34
CA PRO A 18 9.16 2.37 -2.08
C PRO A 18 9.54 2.34 -0.59
N LEU A 19 8.64 2.72 0.31
CA LEU A 19 8.88 2.74 1.75
C LEU A 19 8.71 1.36 2.41
N HIS A 20 8.30 0.34 1.65
CA HIS A 20 7.94 -0.98 2.16
C HIS A 20 8.66 -2.11 1.41
N ASN A 21 8.80 -3.26 2.04
CA ASN A 21 9.23 -4.46 1.35
C ASN A 21 8.09 -4.94 0.41
N PRO A 22 8.31 -5.02 -0.92
CA PRO A 22 7.26 -5.34 -1.87
C PRO A 22 6.70 -6.76 -1.69
N VAL A 23 7.49 -7.70 -1.16
CA VAL A 23 7.02 -9.07 -0.86
C VAL A 23 6.03 -9.05 0.30
N GLN A 24 6.35 -8.31 1.38
CA GLN A 24 5.45 -8.18 2.52
C GLN A 24 4.16 -7.45 2.13
N VAL A 25 4.25 -6.41 1.31
CA VAL A 25 3.06 -5.72 0.78
C VAL A 25 2.18 -6.66 -0.03
N ALA A 26 2.77 -7.54 -0.85
CA ALA A 26 2.02 -8.54 -1.60
C ALA A 26 1.33 -9.57 -0.70
N GLU A 27 2.02 -10.05 0.35
CA GLU A 27 1.45 -10.96 1.36
C GLU A 27 0.27 -10.31 2.08
N ASP A 28 0.45 -9.09 2.60
CA ASP A 28 -0.59 -8.35 3.31
C ASP A 28 -1.78 -8.04 2.40
N ALA A 29 -1.53 -7.60 1.17
CA ALA A 29 -2.56 -7.33 0.18
C ALA A 29 -3.38 -8.59 -0.12
N THR A 30 -2.72 -9.76 -0.23
CA THR A 30 -3.38 -11.04 -0.46
C THR A 30 -4.26 -11.45 0.72
N ILE A 31 -3.79 -11.25 1.95
CA ILE A 31 -4.57 -11.54 3.16
C ILE A 31 -5.83 -10.66 3.20
N VAL A 32 -5.68 -9.36 2.96
CA VAL A 32 -6.81 -8.42 2.99
C VAL A 32 -7.78 -8.71 1.85
N ASP A 33 -7.28 -9.03 0.65
CA ASP A 33 -8.13 -9.40 -0.48
C ASP A 33 -8.96 -10.64 -0.18
N ASN A 34 -8.34 -11.68 0.37
CA ASN A 34 -9.02 -12.93 0.74
C ASN A 34 -10.10 -12.70 1.82
N ILE A 35 -9.79 -11.99 2.90
CA ILE A 35 -10.76 -11.69 3.97
C ILE A 35 -11.87 -10.77 3.46
N SER A 36 -11.57 -9.90 2.50
CA SER A 36 -12.56 -9.03 1.88
C SER A 36 -13.42 -9.74 0.82
N ASN A 37 -13.06 -10.95 0.41
CA ASN A 37 -13.65 -11.68 -0.72
C ASN A 37 -13.54 -10.90 -2.05
N GLY A 38 -12.31 -10.51 -2.41
CA GLY A 38 -12.02 -9.86 -3.70
C GLY A 38 -12.42 -8.37 -3.78
N ARG A 39 -12.69 -7.72 -2.64
CA ARG A 39 -13.16 -6.33 -2.58
C ARG A 39 -12.03 -5.33 -2.31
N PHE A 40 -10.81 -5.80 -2.18
CA PHE A 40 -9.66 -4.96 -1.88
C PHE A 40 -9.08 -4.35 -3.16
N ILE A 41 -8.73 -3.07 -3.09
CA ILE A 41 -8.04 -2.33 -4.15
C ILE A 41 -6.73 -1.81 -3.56
N LEU A 42 -5.60 -2.33 -4.04
CA LEU A 42 -4.28 -1.84 -3.65
C LEU A 42 -3.91 -0.63 -4.52
N GLY A 43 -4.17 0.57 -4.02
CA GLY A 43 -3.66 1.82 -4.58
C GLY A 43 -2.22 2.05 -4.14
N ILE A 44 -1.32 2.26 -5.11
CA ILE A 44 0.13 2.45 -4.90
C ILE A 44 0.56 3.84 -5.37
N GLY A 45 1.45 4.46 -4.61
CA GLY A 45 2.08 5.73 -4.93
C GLY A 45 3.60 5.65 -4.79
N MET A 46 4.29 6.59 -5.43
CA MET A 46 5.75 6.67 -5.41
C MET A 46 6.31 7.42 -4.20
N GLY A 47 5.51 8.26 -3.54
CA GLY A 47 5.99 9.16 -2.50
C GLY A 47 6.69 10.37 -3.10
N TYR A 48 6.64 11.51 -2.43
CA TYR A 48 7.20 12.77 -2.93
C TYR A 48 7.99 13.54 -1.87
N ASN A 49 7.87 13.19 -0.59
CA ASN A 49 8.57 13.87 0.48
C ASN A 49 9.87 13.14 0.80
N LYS A 50 11.01 13.76 0.49
CA LYS A 50 12.34 13.21 0.75
C LYS A 50 12.57 12.80 2.22
N GLU A 51 11.99 13.52 3.17
CA GLU A 51 12.13 13.21 4.60
C GLU A 51 11.56 11.83 4.95
N GLU A 52 10.50 11.38 4.24
CA GLU A 52 9.92 10.05 4.43
C GLU A 52 10.89 8.94 4.00
N PHE A 53 11.74 9.20 3.01
CA PHE A 53 12.73 8.26 2.49
C PHE A 53 13.99 8.22 3.36
N ASP A 54 14.42 9.36 3.87
CA ASP A 54 15.58 9.47 4.77
C ASP A 54 15.34 8.64 6.05
N GLY A 55 14.10 8.61 6.56
CA GLY A 55 13.71 7.80 7.73
C GLY A 55 13.85 6.29 7.53
N VAL A 56 13.70 5.80 6.29
CA VAL A 56 13.84 4.37 5.92
C VAL A 56 15.13 4.07 5.14
N LYS A 57 16.04 5.05 5.02
CA LYS A 57 17.36 4.94 4.38
C LYS A 57 17.33 4.40 2.94
N ILE A 58 16.33 4.83 2.19
CA ILE A 58 16.13 4.47 0.78
C ILE A 58 16.43 5.68 -0.11
N PHE A 59 16.97 5.42 -1.29
CA PHE A 59 17.31 6.48 -2.24
C PHE A 59 16.03 7.13 -2.77
N PHE A 60 15.93 8.45 -2.63
CA PHE A 60 14.87 9.25 -3.22
C PHE A 60 15.29 9.75 -4.59
N GLU A 61 14.61 9.29 -5.64
CA GLU A 61 14.80 9.77 -7.01
C GLU A 61 13.58 10.60 -7.43
N SER A 62 13.75 11.93 -7.48
CA SER A 62 12.72 12.86 -7.94
C SER A 62 12.73 12.89 -9.46
N TRP A 63 11.67 12.41 -10.10
CA TRP A 63 11.45 12.48 -11.55
C TRP A 63 10.72 13.76 -11.98
N ILE A 64 10.80 14.81 -11.15
CA ILE A 64 10.22 16.15 -11.35
C ILE A 64 11.33 17.18 -11.28
#